data_AF-A0A4R4F1W4-F1
#
_entry.id   AF-A0A4R4F1W4-F1
#
_cell.length_a   1.000
_cell.length_b   1.000
_cell.length_c   1.000
_cell.angle_alpha   90.00
_cell.angle_beta   90.00
_cell.angle_gamma   90.00
#
_symmetry.space_group_name_H-M   'P 1'
#
loop_
_entity.id
_entity.type
_entity.pdbx_description
1 polymer ?
#
loop_
_entity_poly.entity_id
_entity_poly.type
_entity_poly.pdbx_seq_one_letter_code
_entity_poly.pdbx_strand_id
1 'polypeptide(L)'
;MKRIARLLQTLVLSFALAGAAVAATPTERVDINTADTATLDRVLLNIGPSKAQAIVDYRKAHGPFRSIDQLALVKGIGLKTIEKNRDRIVLGAARPAARAAAGRVPARAALQR
;
A
#
# COMPACT_ATOMS: atom_id res chain seq x y z
N MET A 1 -51.73 -6.43 28.90
CA MET A 1 -50.86 -7.36 28.13
C MET A 1 -50.36 -6.78 26.80
N LYS A 2 -51.21 -6.22 25.92
CA LYS A 2 -50.80 -5.73 24.58
C LYS A 2 -49.96 -4.42 24.57
N ARG A 3 -49.94 -3.64 25.66
CA ARG A 3 -49.14 -2.39 25.79
C ARG A 3 -47.68 -2.66 26.17
N ILE A 4 -47.41 -3.71 26.94
CA ILE A 4 -46.05 -4.18 27.28
C ILE A 4 -45.38 -4.79 26.06
N ALA A 5 -46.14 -5.52 25.22
CA ALA A 5 -45.68 -6.01 23.93
C ALA A 5 -45.28 -4.88 22.97
N ARG A 6 -45.98 -3.72 22.99
CA ARG A 6 -45.62 -2.54 22.18
C ARG A 6 -44.35 -1.83 22.67
N LEU A 7 -44.10 -1.83 23.98
CA LEU A 7 -42.89 -1.24 24.58
C LEU A 7 -41.64 -2.10 24.33
N LEU A 8 -41.78 -3.43 24.26
CA LEU A 8 -40.71 -4.34 23.84
C LEU A 8 -40.45 -4.28 22.32
N GLN A 9 -41.48 -4.02 21.52
CA GLN A 9 -41.36 -3.91 20.06
C GLN A 9 -40.65 -2.62 19.61
N THR A 10 -40.74 -1.52 20.38
CA THR A 10 -39.94 -0.29 20.15
C THR A 10 -38.50 -0.39 20.65
N LEU A 11 -38.19 -1.35 21.53
CA LEU A 11 -36.83 -1.56 22.03
C LEU A 11 -35.95 -2.29 20.98
N VAL A 12 -36.54 -3.22 20.23
CA VAL A 12 -35.83 -3.97 19.17
C VAL A 12 -35.65 -3.13 17.89
N LEU A 13 -36.49 -2.11 17.65
CA LEU A 13 -36.38 -1.24 16.47
C LEU A 13 -35.26 -0.19 16.55
N SER A 14 -34.74 0.08 17.75
CA SER A 14 -33.64 1.04 17.97
C SER A 14 -32.25 0.40 17.91
N PHE A 15 -32.16 -0.93 17.89
CA PHE A 15 -30.91 -1.69 17.85
C PHE A 15 -30.59 -2.26 16.45
N ALA A 16 -31.27 -1.79 15.40
CA ALA A 16 -31.05 -2.28 14.03
C ALA A 16 -30.29 -1.27 13.13
N LEU A 17 -29.83 -0.14 13.69
CA LEU A 17 -29.13 0.91 12.95
C LEU A 17 -27.75 1.26 13.53
N ALA A 18 -27.09 0.30 14.19
CA ALA A 18 -25.65 0.39 14.44
C ALA A 18 -24.93 -0.06 13.16
N GLY A 19 -24.90 0.85 12.18
CA GLY A 19 -24.27 0.63 10.89
C GLY A 19 -22.82 0.22 11.06
N ALA A 20 -22.46 -0.91 10.45
CA ALA A 20 -21.09 -1.31 10.22
C ALA A 20 -20.44 -0.30 9.25
N ALA A 21 -19.96 0.82 9.79
CA ALA A 21 -19.00 1.67 9.12
C ALA A 21 -17.69 0.88 9.08
N VAL A 22 -17.55 0.01 8.07
CA VAL A 22 -16.26 -0.57 7.71
C VAL A 22 -15.40 0.59 7.24
N ALA A 23 -14.63 1.16 8.17
CA ALA A 23 -13.60 2.13 7.85
C ALA A 23 -12.69 1.49 6.81
N ALA A 24 -12.78 1.96 5.57
CA ALA A 24 -11.87 1.56 4.51
C ALA A 24 -10.47 1.89 5.00
N THR A 25 -9.71 0.84 5.33
CA THR A 25 -8.31 1.02 5.69
C THR A 25 -7.62 1.66 4.50
N PRO A 26 -6.85 2.74 4.71
CA PRO A 26 -6.12 3.37 3.62
C PRO A 26 -5.25 2.29 3.00
N THR A 27 -5.56 1.94 1.74
CA THR A 27 -4.79 0.96 1.00
C THR A 27 -3.41 1.58 0.77
N GLU A 28 -2.41 1.06 1.47
CA GLU A 28 -1.04 1.53 1.35
C GLU A 28 -0.59 1.38 -0.10
N ARG A 29 -0.11 2.48 -0.68
CA ARG A 29 0.35 2.54 -2.07
C ARG A 29 1.86 2.65 -2.10
N VAL A 30 2.48 1.96 -3.05
CA VAL A 30 3.93 1.90 -3.21
C VAL A 30 4.33 2.28 -4.62
N ASP A 31 5.39 3.10 -4.71
CA ASP A 31 6.00 3.45 -6.00
C ASP A 31 6.99 2.37 -6.45
N ILE A 32 6.67 1.68 -7.54
CA ILE A 32 7.52 0.58 -8.04
C ILE A 32 8.87 1.04 -8.57
N ASN A 33 9.02 2.32 -8.91
CA ASN A 33 10.27 2.88 -9.42
C ASN A 33 11.23 3.24 -8.28
N THR A 34 10.73 3.58 -7.10
CA THR A 34 11.57 4.05 -5.97
C THR A 34 11.59 3.11 -4.77
N ALA A 35 10.60 2.24 -4.61
CA ALA A 35 10.49 1.39 -3.43
C ALA A 35 11.62 0.36 -3.35
N ASP A 36 11.98 0.01 -2.12
CA ASP A 36 12.86 -1.10 -1.80
C ASP A 36 12.14 -2.45 -1.88
N THR A 37 12.91 -3.53 -1.91
CA THR A 37 12.39 -4.90 -2.04
C THR A 37 11.48 -5.30 -0.88
N ALA A 38 11.81 -4.90 0.36
CA ALA A 38 11.01 -5.24 1.54
C ALA A 38 9.66 -4.50 1.55
N THR A 39 9.64 -3.25 1.07
CA THR A 39 8.39 -2.49 0.91
C THR A 39 7.52 -3.07 -0.19
N LEU A 40 8.10 -3.49 -1.32
CA LEU A 40 7.35 -4.16 -2.40
C LEU A 40 6.73 -5.48 -1.91
N ASP A 41 7.48 -6.29 -1.16
CA ASP A 41 7.03 -7.56 -0.58
C ASP A 41 5.89 -7.37 0.43
N ARG A 42 5.99 -6.36 1.30
CA ARG A 42 4.98 -6.08 2.33
C ARG A 42 3.67 -5.53 1.74
N VAL A 43 3.77 -4.60 0.78
CA VAL A 43 2.62 -3.83 0.31
C VAL A 43 1.86 -4.58 -0.80
N LEU A 44 2.57 -5.29 -1.67
CA LEU A 44 1.97 -5.94 -2.83
C LEU A 44 1.53 -7.38 -2.54
N LEU A 45 0.31 -7.71 -2.95
CA LEU A 45 -0.25 -9.05 -2.82
C LEU A 45 0.47 -10.02 -3.75
N ASN A 46 0.84 -11.19 -3.23
CA ASN A 46 1.47 -12.29 -3.97
C ASN A 46 2.83 -11.89 -4.61
N ILE A 47 3.46 -10.82 -4.13
CA ILE A 47 4.83 -10.45 -4.42
C ILE A 47 5.66 -10.88 -3.20
N GLY A 48 6.38 -11.99 -3.35
CA GLY A 48 7.35 -12.45 -2.36
C GLY A 48 8.73 -11.82 -2.58
N PRO A 49 9.74 -12.16 -1.75
CA PRO A 49 11.08 -11.59 -1.83
C PRO A 49 11.74 -11.79 -3.20
N SER A 50 11.57 -12.96 -3.83
CA SER A 50 12.11 -13.23 -5.18
C SER A 50 11.49 -12.36 -6.26
N LYS A 51 10.18 -12.07 -6.17
CA LYS A 51 9.49 -11.24 -7.17
C LYS A 51 9.80 -9.77 -6.96
N ALA A 52 9.85 -9.33 -5.70
CA ALA A 52 10.28 -7.98 -5.35
C ALA A 52 11.70 -7.71 -5.86
N GLN A 53 12.62 -8.66 -5.69
CA GLN A 53 13.96 -8.57 -6.25
C GLN A 53 13.95 -8.49 -7.78
N ALA A 54 13.15 -9.32 -8.45
CA ALA A 54 13.03 -9.28 -9.91
C ALA A 54 12.52 -7.92 -10.45
N ILE A 55 11.62 -7.23 -9.74
CA ILE A 55 11.18 -5.87 -10.10
C ILE A 55 12.35 -4.89 -10.04
N VAL A 56 13.14 -4.96 -8.97
CA VAL A 56 14.30 -4.08 -8.77
C VAL A 56 15.40 -4.37 -9.80
N ASP A 57 15.64 -5.64 -10.12
CA ASP A 57 16.62 -6.03 -11.12
C ASP A 57 16.16 -5.61 -12.53
N TYR A 58 14.88 -5.76 -12.83
CA TYR A 58 14.30 -5.32 -14.10
C TYR A 58 14.47 -3.80 -14.29
N ARG A 59 14.14 -2.98 -13.28
CA ARG A 59 14.31 -1.52 -13.41
C ARG A 59 15.78 -1.08 -13.50
N LYS A 60 16.71 -1.85 -12.94
CA LYS A 60 18.15 -1.61 -13.08
C LYS A 60 18.65 -1.94 -14.49
N ALA A 61 18.13 -3.00 -15.10
CA ALA A 61 18.55 -3.44 -16.43
C ALA A 61 17.86 -2.69 -17.57
N HIS A 62 16.56 -2.38 -17.44
CA HIS A 62 15.73 -1.81 -18.50
C HIS A 62 15.34 -0.34 -18.27
N GLY A 63 15.64 0.20 -17.09
CA GLY A 63 15.21 1.54 -16.67
C GLY A 63 13.85 1.55 -15.97
N PRO A 64 13.34 2.73 -15.60
CA PRO A 64 12.10 2.86 -14.83
C PRO A 64 10.88 2.37 -15.59
N PHE A 65 9.91 1.82 -14.86
CA PHE A 65 8.62 1.41 -15.39
C PHE A 65 7.80 2.64 -15.80
N ARG A 66 7.29 2.62 -17.04
CA ARG A 66 6.42 3.67 -17.60
C ARG A 66 4.94 3.39 -17.43
N SER A 67 4.58 2.11 -17.29
CA SER A 67 3.21 1.65 -17.09
C SER A 67 3.20 0.47 -16.12
N ILE A 68 2.06 0.25 -15.47
CA ILE A 68 1.88 -0.87 -14.54
C ILE A 68 1.96 -2.20 -15.31
N ASP A 69 1.51 -2.23 -16.57
CA ASP A 69 1.51 -3.42 -17.41
C ASP A 69 2.92 -3.94 -17.72
N GLN A 70 3.94 -3.09 -17.66
CA GLN A 70 5.34 -3.52 -17.83
C GLN A 70 5.81 -4.46 -16.72
N LEU A 71 5.11 -4.51 -15.58
CA LEU A 71 5.38 -5.52 -14.55
C LEU A 71 5.15 -6.94 -15.07
N ALA A 72 4.37 -7.15 -16.13
CA ALA A 72 4.18 -8.46 -16.76
C ALA A 72 5.46 -8.98 -17.45
N LEU A 73 6.41 -8.08 -17.75
CA LEU A 73 7.71 -8.44 -18.32
C LEU A 73 8.70 -8.96 -17.26
N VAL A 74 8.37 -8.79 -15.98
CA VAL A 74 9.18 -9.26 -14.86
C VAL A 74 8.92 -10.74 -14.63
N LYS A 75 10.00 -11.54 -14.59
CA LYS A 75 9.92 -12.98 -14.37
C LYS A 75 9.16 -13.31 -13.08
N GLY A 76 8.06 -14.06 -13.21
CA GLY A 76 7.25 -14.52 -12.07
C GLY A 76 6.12 -13.56 -11.66
N ILE A 77 5.91 -12.45 -12.36
CA ILE A 77 4.75 -11.56 -12.19
C ILE A 77 3.80 -11.77 -13.36
N GLY A 78 2.60 -12.27 -13.07
CA GLY A 78 1.55 -12.47 -14.07
C GLY A 78 0.48 -11.39 -14.01
N LEU A 79 -0.36 -11.32 -15.04
CA LEU A 79 -1.49 -10.38 -15.15
C LEU A 79 -2.40 -10.39 -13.92
N LYS A 80 -2.71 -11.57 -13.38
CA LYS A 80 -3.52 -11.72 -12.15
C LYS A 80 -2.91 -11.03 -10.93
N THR A 81 -1.58 -11.05 -10.82
CA THR A 81 -0.88 -10.35 -9.73
C THR A 81 -0.95 -8.84 -9.96
N ILE A 82 -0.82 -8.40 -11.21
CA ILE A 82 -0.91 -6.98 -11.56
C ILE A 82 -2.29 -6.43 -11.23
N GLU A 83 -3.35 -7.08 -11.72
CA GLU A 83 -4.75 -6.67 -11.50
C GLU A 83 -5.06 -6.48 -10.02
N LYS A 84 -4.67 -7.44 -9.16
CA LYS A 84 -4.87 -7.37 -7.71
C LYS A 84 -4.11 -6.24 -7.02
N ASN A 85 -3.06 -5.72 -7.66
CA ASN A 85 -2.19 -4.71 -7.10
C ASN A 85 -2.31 -3.36 -7.79
N ARG A 86 -3.15 -3.21 -8.83
CA ARG A 86 -3.32 -1.94 -9.55
C ARG A 86 -3.64 -0.77 -8.64
N ASP A 87 -4.47 -0.99 -7.62
CA ASP A 87 -4.87 0.06 -6.66
C ASP A 87 -3.79 0.39 -5.62
N ARG A 88 -2.78 -0.48 -5.50
CA ARG A 88 -1.63 -0.40 -4.58
C ARG A 88 -0.36 0.11 -5.26
N ILE A 89 -0.30 0.07 -6.57
CA ILE A 89 0.88 0.48 -7.35
C ILE A 89 0.68 1.92 -7.80
N VAL A 90 1.69 2.74 -7.55
CA VAL A 90 1.81 4.05 -8.17
C VAL A 90 3.06 4.10 -9.02
N LEU A 91 2.98 4.81 -10.13
CA LEU A 91 4.12 5.20 -10.93
C LEU A 91 4.35 6.65 -10.55
N GLY A 92 5.32 6.93 -9.68
CA GLY A 92 5.61 8.30 -9.31
C GLY A 92 5.84 9.12 -10.57
N ALA A 93 4.90 10.02 -10.90
CA ALA A 93 5.19 11.10 -11.82
C ALA A 93 6.36 11.83 -11.19
N ALA A 94 7.52 11.80 -11.85
CA ALA A 94 8.80 12.26 -11.35
C ALA A 94 8.67 13.54 -10.52
N ARG A 95 8.54 13.40 -9.20
CA ARG A 95 8.80 14.45 -8.23
C ARG A 95 9.24 13.80 -6.93
N PRO A 96 10.41 14.21 -6.41
CA PRO A 96 11.32 13.24 -5.84
C PRO A 96 11.01 12.96 -4.38
N ALA A 97 11.22 11.72 -3.98
CA ALA A 97 11.49 11.31 -2.59
C ALA A 97 12.76 11.99 -1.97
N ALA A 98 13.28 13.06 -2.57
CA ALA A 98 14.40 13.86 -2.06
C ALA A 98 14.01 14.80 -0.91
N ARG A 99 12.71 15.02 -0.64
CA ARG A 99 12.31 15.89 0.49
C ARG A 99 12.16 15.16 1.83
N ALA A 100 12.05 13.83 1.85
CA ALA A 100 11.92 13.06 3.09
C ALA A 100 13.26 12.63 3.71
N ALA A 101 14.35 12.62 2.93
CA ALA A 101 15.68 12.21 3.40
C ALA A 101 16.52 13.35 4.02
N ALA A 102 16.09 14.61 3.92
CA ALA A 102 16.82 15.77 4.43
C ALA A 102 16.63 16.03 5.95
N GLY A 103 16.18 15.03 6.72
CA GLY A 103 15.82 15.16 8.14
C GLY A 103 16.77 14.52 9.15
N ARG A 104 17.90 13.92 8.74
CA ARG A 104 18.84 13.29 9.68
C ARG A 104 20.30 13.52 9.31
N VAL A 105 20.85 14.70 9.63
CA VAL A 105 22.16 14.90 10.31
C VAL A 105 22.12 16.33 10.90
N PRO A 106 22.38 16.55 12.20
CA PRO A 106 23.78 16.61 12.63
C PRO A 106 24.03 15.72 13.86
N ALA A 107 24.83 14.67 13.68
CA ALA A 107 25.61 14.14 14.78
C ALA A 107 26.64 15.21 15.14
N ARG A 108 26.34 16.01 16.15
CA ARG A 108 27.27 16.96 16.76
C ARG A 108 28.35 16.15 17.50
N ALA A 109 29.38 15.72 16.77
CA ALA A 109 30.54 15.04 17.32
C ALA A 109 31.79 15.52 16.58
N ALA A 110 32.27 16.71 16.94
CA ALA A 110 33.66 17.09 16.75
C ALA A 110 34.00 18.29 17.64
N LEU A 111 34.96 18.06 18.54
CA LEU A 111 35.92 19.03 19.06
C LEU A 111 35.40 20.13 19.99
N GLN A 112 35.28 19.80 21.29
CA GLN A 112 35.71 20.76 22.30
C GLN A 112 37.20 20.52 22.59
N ARG A 113 37.88 21.66 22.72
CA ARG A 113 39.32 21.90 22.81
C ARG A 113 40.00 21.19 23.97
#